data_AF-A0A7Z9T797-F1
#
_entry.id   AF-A0A7Z9T797-F1
#
_cell.length_a   1.000
_cell.length_b   1.000
_cell.length_c   1.000
_cell.angle_alpha   90.00
_cell.angle_beta   90.00
_cell.angle_gamma   90.00
#
_symmetry.space_group_name_H-M   'P 1'
#
loop_
_entity.id
_entity.type
_entity.pdbx_description
1 polymer ?
#
loop_
_entity_poly.entity_id
_entity_poly.type
_entity_poly.pdbx_seq_one_letter_code
_entity_poly.pdbx_strand_id
1 'polypeptide(L)'
;MHITGGPEIMLKHFLFAFGLVVTAGISPVVAAVADGLAQPYLHIQLALANDSMDGVADAAQRIVTEAAKLGATAKSIGTAAASISAAADINSARAAFGPLSDALITYGEEVGFGDLKVAYCPMVRKSWVQENGAILNPFYGSMMLNCGEFR
;
A
#
# COMPACT_ATOMS: atom_id res chain seq x y z
N MET A 1 54.12 29.14 -41.43
CA MET A 1 54.93 27.96 -41.09
C MET A 1 54.34 27.36 -39.82
N HIS A 2 53.48 26.33 -39.88
CA HIS A 2 53.85 24.90 -39.93
C HIS A 2 54.81 24.51 -38.77
N ILE A 3 54.63 23.48 -37.92
CA ILE A 3 53.77 22.28 -37.95
C ILE A 3 53.96 21.49 -36.62
N THR A 4 52.87 20.84 -36.16
CA THR A 4 52.73 19.56 -35.38
C THR A 4 53.31 19.30 -33.99
N GLY A 5 52.48 18.62 -33.17
CA GLY A 5 52.89 17.37 -32.49
C GLY A 5 52.25 17.11 -31.12
N GLY A 6 51.18 16.30 -31.05
CA GLY A 6 50.93 15.41 -29.89
C GLY A 6 51.85 14.17 -29.96
N PRO A 7 51.68 13.08 -29.17
CA PRO A 7 50.61 12.71 -28.22
C PRO A 7 51.17 12.42 -26.80
N GLU A 8 50.41 11.98 -25.80
CA GLU A 8 50.38 10.56 -25.37
C GLU A 8 49.39 10.40 -24.19
N ILE A 9 48.72 9.25 -24.21
CA ILE A 9 47.55 8.86 -23.42
C ILE A 9 48.02 8.23 -22.10
N MET A 10 47.66 8.80 -20.95
CA MET A 10 47.87 8.12 -19.66
C MET A 10 46.60 7.39 -19.22
N LEU A 11 46.58 6.13 -19.66
CA LEU A 11 45.72 5.03 -19.26
C LEU A 11 45.71 4.87 -17.73
N LYS A 12 44.68 5.38 -17.07
CA LYS A 12 44.40 5.07 -15.66
C LYS A 12 43.25 4.08 -15.63
N HIS A 13 43.63 2.80 -15.54
CA HIS A 13 42.76 1.66 -15.38
C HIS A 13 41.86 1.85 -14.14
N PHE A 14 40.67 2.40 -14.35
CA PHE A 14 39.55 2.16 -13.46
C PHE A 14 38.94 0.84 -13.89
N LEU A 15 39.37 -0.24 -13.24
CA LEU A 15 38.61 -1.48 -13.16
C LEU A 15 37.32 -1.17 -12.40
N PHE A 16 36.32 -0.60 -13.07
CA PHE A 16 34.95 -0.68 -12.61
C PHE A 16 34.51 -2.12 -12.89
N ALA A 17 34.62 -2.96 -11.86
CA ALA A 17 33.87 -4.19 -11.79
C ALA A 17 32.41 -3.82 -12.05
N PHE A 18 31.90 -4.25 -13.20
CA PHE A 18 30.49 -4.18 -13.57
C PHE A 18 29.74 -5.07 -12.58
N GLY A 19 29.39 -4.50 -11.43
CA GLY A 19 28.48 -5.12 -10.48
C GLY A 19 27.19 -5.37 -11.22
N LEU A 20 26.81 -6.63 -11.36
CA LEU A 20 25.51 -7.04 -11.83
C LEU A 20 24.47 -6.44 -10.88
N VAL A 21 23.94 -5.27 -11.24
CA VAL A 21 22.76 -4.71 -10.58
C VAL A 21 21.60 -5.60 -10.98
N VAL A 22 21.27 -6.55 -10.11
CA VAL A 22 20.04 -7.31 -10.19
C VAL A 22 18.91 -6.33 -9.86
N THR A 23 18.36 -5.68 -10.87
CA THR A 23 17.10 -4.96 -10.73
C THR A 23 16.02 -6.01 -10.48
N ALA A 24 15.58 -6.15 -9.22
CA ALA A 24 14.36 -6.86 -8.90
C ALA A 24 13.21 -6.17 -9.64
N GLY A 25 12.85 -6.70 -10.81
CA GLY A 25 11.82 -6.14 -11.67
C GLY A 25 10.46 -6.42 -11.07
N ILE A 26 9.97 -5.52 -10.23
CA ILE A 26 8.56 -5.48 -9.86
C ILE A 26 7.79 -5.21 -11.16
N SER A 27 6.96 -6.15 -11.61
CA SER A 27 6.23 -5.97 -12.87
C SER A 27 5.30 -4.76 -12.76
N PRO A 28 5.20 -3.89 -13.79
CA PRO A 28 4.35 -2.69 -13.76
C PRO A 28 2.87 -3.01 -13.52
N VAL A 29 2.44 -4.22 -13.87
CA VAL A 29 1.11 -4.75 -13.59
C VAL A 29 0.86 -4.93 -12.09
N VAL A 30 1.86 -5.39 -11.33
CA VAL A 30 1.75 -5.54 -9.85
C VAL A 30 1.67 -4.17 -9.19
N ALA A 31 2.46 -3.20 -9.63
CA ALA A 31 2.42 -1.84 -9.12
C ALA A 31 1.08 -1.13 -9.44
N ALA A 32 0.56 -1.25 -10.67
CA ALA A 32 -0.71 -0.63 -11.06
C ALA A 32 -1.93 -1.25 -10.36
N VAL A 33 -1.89 -2.56 -10.09
CA VAL A 33 -2.92 -3.26 -9.30
C VAL A 33 -2.82 -2.91 -7.82
N ALA A 34 -1.60 -2.79 -7.29
CA ALA A 34 -1.36 -2.30 -5.95
C ALA A 34 -1.87 -0.86 -5.80
N ASP A 35 -1.63 0.05 -6.76
CA ASP A 35 -2.18 1.41 -6.74
C ASP A 35 -3.72 1.42 -6.77
N GLY A 36 -4.33 0.57 -7.61
CA GLY A 36 -5.79 0.49 -7.77
C GLY A 36 -6.53 0.07 -6.49
N LEU A 37 -5.93 -0.81 -5.67
CA LEU A 37 -6.51 -1.22 -4.39
C LEU A 37 -6.00 -0.40 -3.20
N ALA A 38 -4.71 -0.09 -3.16
CA ALA A 38 -4.07 0.53 -2.01
C ALA A 38 -4.51 1.96 -1.80
N GLN A 39 -4.55 2.80 -2.85
CA GLN A 39 -4.94 4.20 -2.69
C GLN A 39 -6.35 4.38 -2.11
N PRO A 40 -7.42 3.77 -2.66
CA PRO A 40 -8.73 3.86 -2.03
C PRO A 40 -8.79 3.18 -0.66
N TYR A 41 -8.02 2.12 -0.41
CA TYR A 41 -7.93 1.53 0.92
C TYR A 41 -7.33 2.50 1.96
N LEU A 42 -6.23 3.18 1.60
CA LEU A 42 -5.57 4.17 2.44
C LEU A 42 -6.48 5.38 2.70
N HIS A 43 -7.27 5.80 1.69
CA HIS A 43 -8.29 6.81 1.90
C HIS A 43 -9.29 6.41 2.99
N ILE A 44 -9.82 5.17 2.93
CA ILE A 44 -10.73 4.65 3.97
C ILE A 44 -10.01 4.60 5.32
N GLN A 45 -8.79 4.07 5.36
CA GLN A 45 -7.99 3.97 6.59
C GLN A 45 -7.82 5.34 7.26
N LEU A 46 -7.41 6.36 6.51
CA LEU A 46 -7.20 7.72 7.03
C LEU A 46 -8.52 8.38 7.45
N ALA A 47 -9.58 8.25 6.65
CA ALA A 47 -10.89 8.80 6.99
C ALA A 47 -11.41 8.22 8.31
N LEU A 48 -11.35 6.89 8.46
CA LEU A 48 -11.79 6.22 9.69
C LEU A 48 -10.89 6.53 10.88
N ALA A 49 -9.58 6.68 10.68
CA ALA A 49 -8.66 7.13 11.73
C ALA A 49 -8.95 8.58 12.17
N ASN A 50 -9.49 9.41 11.28
CA ASN A 50 -9.88 10.80 11.56
C ASN A 50 -11.36 10.96 11.98
N ASP A 51 -12.02 9.87 12.42
CA ASP A 51 -13.45 9.90 12.80
C ASP A 51 -14.38 10.43 11.69
N SER A 52 -14.02 10.25 10.41
CA SER A 52 -14.77 10.73 9.25
C SER A 52 -15.29 9.59 8.37
N MET A 53 -16.42 9.85 7.71
CA MET A 53 -17.01 9.01 6.65
C MET A 53 -16.81 9.62 5.25
N ASP A 54 -16.10 10.74 5.14
CA ASP A 54 -15.94 11.48 3.90
C ASP A 54 -15.22 10.63 2.84
N GLY A 55 -15.91 10.36 1.73
CA GLY A 55 -15.40 9.56 0.63
C GLY A 55 -15.19 8.08 0.94
N VAL A 56 -15.57 7.58 2.12
CA VAL A 56 -15.41 6.16 2.49
C VAL A 56 -16.19 5.25 1.54
N ALA A 57 -17.45 5.58 1.25
CA ALA A 57 -18.28 4.78 0.35
C ALA A 57 -17.74 4.78 -1.09
N ASP A 58 -17.33 5.93 -1.61
CA ASP A 58 -16.78 6.06 -2.96
C ASP A 58 -15.46 5.30 -3.12
N ALA A 59 -14.57 5.42 -2.14
CA ALA A 59 -13.32 4.67 -2.12
C ALA A 59 -13.57 3.16 -2.05
N ALA A 60 -14.52 2.73 -1.20
CA ALA A 60 -14.89 1.33 -1.10
C ALA A 60 -15.47 0.79 -2.42
N GLN A 61 -16.31 1.58 -3.12
CA GLN A 61 -16.84 1.20 -4.43
C GLN A 61 -15.74 1.09 -5.49
N ARG A 62 -14.70 1.92 -5.43
CA ARG A 62 -13.51 1.78 -6.29
C ARG A 62 -12.78 0.47 -6.03
N ILE A 63 -12.59 0.10 -4.75
CA ILE A 63 -11.99 -1.19 -4.38
C ILE A 63 -12.81 -2.36 -4.95
N VAL A 64 -14.14 -2.30 -4.88
CA VAL A 64 -15.02 -3.32 -5.50
C VAL A 64 -14.74 -3.46 -7.00
N THR A 65 -14.66 -2.34 -7.72
CA THR A 65 -14.40 -2.33 -9.16
C THR A 65 -13.01 -2.84 -9.50
N GLU A 66 -11.97 -2.45 -8.78
CA GLU A 66 -10.60 -2.91 -9.03
C GLU A 66 -10.43 -4.38 -8.66
N ALA A 67 -10.98 -4.82 -7.52
CA ALA A 67 -10.95 -6.22 -7.11
C ALA A 67 -11.60 -7.15 -8.14
N ALA A 68 -12.68 -6.71 -8.80
CA ALA A 68 -13.33 -7.50 -9.85
C ALA A 68 -12.41 -7.77 -11.06
N LYS A 69 -11.48 -6.87 -11.38
CA LYS A 69 -10.53 -7.03 -12.49
C LYS A 69 -9.44 -8.08 -12.19
N LEU A 70 -9.20 -8.37 -10.91
CA LEU A 70 -8.17 -9.30 -10.43
C LEU A 70 -8.69 -10.73 -10.27
N GLY A 71 -10.00 -10.94 -10.47
CA GLY A 71 -10.61 -12.26 -10.43
C GLY A 71 -10.67 -12.85 -9.01
N ALA A 72 -10.55 -14.18 -8.93
CA ALA A 72 -10.82 -14.94 -7.70
C ALA A 72 -9.94 -14.53 -6.51
N THR A 73 -8.68 -14.14 -6.75
CA THR A 73 -7.71 -13.80 -5.72
C THR A 73 -8.12 -12.56 -4.90
N ALA A 74 -8.81 -11.59 -5.50
CA ALA A 74 -9.27 -10.38 -4.80
C ALA A 74 -10.76 -10.42 -4.42
N LYS A 75 -11.44 -11.57 -4.55
CA LYS A 75 -12.88 -11.67 -4.29
C LYS A 75 -13.25 -11.29 -2.84
N SER A 76 -12.42 -11.68 -1.87
CA SER A 76 -12.60 -11.32 -0.46
C SER A 76 -12.48 -9.82 -0.23
N ILE A 77 -11.50 -9.17 -0.89
CA ILE A 77 -11.30 -7.71 -0.87
C ILE A 77 -12.55 -7.01 -1.39
N GLY A 78 -13.05 -7.41 -2.57
CA GLY A 78 -14.26 -6.81 -3.15
C GLY A 78 -15.50 -7.01 -2.27
N THR A 79 -15.68 -8.18 -1.66
CA THR A 79 -16.82 -8.45 -0.77
C THR A 79 -16.77 -7.59 0.50
N ALA A 80 -15.60 -7.46 1.12
CA ALA A 80 -15.41 -6.63 2.30
C ALA A 80 -15.61 -5.15 1.98
N ALA A 81 -15.07 -4.67 0.85
CA ALA A 81 -15.27 -3.31 0.39
C ALA A 81 -16.74 -3.00 0.10
N ALA A 82 -17.49 -3.93 -0.50
CA ALA A 82 -18.93 -3.75 -0.70
C ALA A 82 -19.68 -3.55 0.62
N SER A 83 -19.27 -4.25 1.69
CA SER A 83 -19.83 -4.05 3.04
C SER A 83 -19.55 -2.65 3.59
N ILE A 84 -18.34 -2.11 3.37
CA ILE A 84 -18.00 -0.73 3.76
C ILE A 84 -18.81 0.28 2.95
N SER A 85 -18.95 0.07 1.63
CA SER A 85 -19.73 0.97 0.78
C SER A 85 -21.20 1.06 1.18
N ALA A 86 -21.74 0.01 1.81
CA ALA A 86 -23.11 -0.04 2.30
C ALA A 86 -23.25 0.37 3.77
N ALA A 87 -22.16 0.74 4.45
CA ALA A 87 -22.19 1.13 5.86
C ALA A 87 -22.97 2.43 6.05
N ALA A 88 -23.92 2.43 6.98
CA ALA A 88 -24.76 3.60 7.27
C ALA A 88 -24.09 4.61 8.20
N ASP A 89 -23.07 4.18 8.94
CA ASP A 89 -22.39 4.97 9.95
C ASP A 89 -20.93 4.53 10.13
N ILE A 90 -20.17 5.30 10.92
CA ILE A 90 -18.75 5.04 11.15
C ILE A 90 -18.49 3.73 11.90
N ASN A 91 -19.42 3.31 12.77
CA ASN A 91 -19.24 2.08 13.54
C ASN A 91 -19.36 0.85 12.64
N SER A 92 -20.35 0.83 11.75
CA SER A 92 -20.52 -0.21 10.73
C SER A 92 -19.36 -0.20 9.72
N ALA A 93 -18.88 0.98 9.31
CA ALA A 93 -17.70 1.09 8.44
C ALA A 93 -16.44 0.51 9.10
N ARG A 94 -16.18 0.83 10.38
CA ARG A 94 -15.06 0.28 11.16
C ARG A 94 -15.15 -1.22 11.36
N ALA A 95 -16.35 -1.74 11.61
CA ALA A 95 -16.57 -3.17 11.71
C ALA A 95 -16.24 -3.90 10.39
N ALA A 96 -16.66 -3.32 9.26
CA ALA A 96 -16.39 -3.85 7.92
C ALA A 96 -14.93 -3.62 7.45
N PHE A 97 -14.23 -2.62 7.99
CA PHE A 97 -12.83 -2.34 7.66
C PHE A 97 -11.86 -3.44 8.12
N GLY A 98 -12.18 -4.15 9.21
CA GLY A 98 -11.39 -5.29 9.69
C GLY A 98 -11.24 -6.38 8.63
N PRO A 99 -12.34 -6.98 8.14
CA PRO A 99 -12.30 -7.96 7.04
C PRO A 99 -11.60 -7.45 5.77
N LEU A 100 -11.75 -6.17 5.42
CA LEU A 100 -11.05 -5.59 4.27
C LEU A 100 -9.53 -5.56 4.51
N SER A 101 -9.11 -5.18 5.72
CA SER A 101 -7.69 -5.16 6.11
C SER A 101 -7.08 -6.55 6.10
N ASP A 102 -7.77 -7.53 6.67
CA ASP A 102 -7.31 -8.93 6.69
C ASP A 102 -7.13 -9.44 5.24
N ALA A 103 -8.11 -9.20 4.36
CA ALA A 103 -8.05 -9.60 2.96
C ALA A 103 -6.93 -8.91 2.17
N LEU A 104 -6.73 -7.61 2.38
CA LEU A 104 -5.66 -6.86 1.71
C LEU A 104 -4.28 -7.30 2.20
N ILE A 105 -4.13 -7.61 3.50
CA ILE A 105 -2.87 -8.13 4.05
C ILE A 105 -2.54 -9.48 3.40
N THR A 106 -3.48 -10.43 3.37
CA THR A 106 -3.27 -11.72 2.70
C THR A 106 -2.89 -11.54 1.23
N TYR A 107 -3.55 -10.64 0.52
CA TYR A 107 -3.20 -10.34 -0.88
C TYR A 107 -1.78 -9.76 -1.02
N GLY A 108 -1.42 -8.82 -0.15
CA GLY A 108 -0.09 -8.21 -0.13
C GLY A 108 1.04 -9.17 0.28
N GLU A 109 0.74 -10.24 1.04
CA GLU A 109 1.70 -11.32 1.30
C GLU A 109 2.05 -12.09 0.01
N GLU A 110 1.13 -12.19 -0.95
CA GLU A 110 1.37 -12.83 -2.24
C GLU A 110 2.08 -11.91 -3.24
N VAL A 111 1.70 -10.63 -3.30
CA VAL A 111 2.15 -9.69 -4.35
C VAL A 111 3.17 -8.66 -3.88
N GLY A 112 3.37 -8.51 -2.57
CA GLY A 112 4.20 -7.51 -1.94
C GLY A 112 3.47 -6.21 -1.59
N PHE A 113 3.93 -5.51 -0.56
CA PHE A 113 3.36 -4.24 -0.06
C PHE A 113 4.05 -2.98 -0.60
N GLY A 114 5.14 -3.12 -1.36
CA GLY A 114 5.99 -1.98 -1.71
C GLY A 114 6.47 -1.23 -0.46
N ASP A 115 6.19 0.07 -0.39
CA ASP A 115 6.56 0.93 0.72
C ASP A 115 5.56 0.92 1.90
N LEU A 116 4.38 0.30 1.71
CA LEU A 116 3.37 0.22 2.75
C LEU A 116 3.82 -0.72 3.89
N LYS A 117 3.31 -0.43 5.08
CA LYS A 117 3.64 -1.15 6.30
C LYS A 117 2.39 -1.77 6.90
N VAL A 118 2.54 -2.98 7.43
CA VAL A 118 1.52 -3.63 8.24
C VAL A 118 1.67 -3.11 9.67
N ALA A 119 0.60 -2.55 10.21
CA ALA A 119 0.49 -2.13 11.59
C ALA A 119 -0.44 -3.06 12.36
N TYR A 120 -0.29 -3.09 13.68
CA TYR A 120 -1.14 -3.87 14.57
C TYR A 120 -1.36 -3.20 15.91
N CYS A 121 -2.60 -3.24 16.41
CA CYS A 121 -2.95 -2.78 17.74
C CYS A 121 -3.36 -3.98 18.62
N PRO A 122 -2.61 -4.28 19.69
CA PRO A 122 -2.91 -5.42 20.57
C PRO A 122 -4.21 -5.26 21.36
N MET A 123 -4.68 -4.03 21.59
CA MET A 123 -5.92 -3.79 22.35
C MET A 123 -7.18 -4.21 21.57
N VAL A 124 -7.22 -3.90 20.26
CA VAL A 124 -8.35 -4.29 19.39
C VAL A 124 -8.10 -5.60 18.65
N ARG A 125 -6.87 -6.13 18.72
CA ARG A 125 -6.43 -7.37 18.07
C ARG A 125 -6.68 -7.36 16.56
N LYS A 126 -6.39 -6.23 15.93
CA LYS A 126 -6.55 -6.02 14.48
C LYS A 126 -5.27 -5.49 13.86
N SER A 127 -5.04 -5.92 12.63
CA SER A 127 -3.97 -5.44 11.77
C SER A 127 -4.55 -4.57 10.66
N TRP A 128 -3.76 -3.65 10.12
CA TRP A 128 -4.11 -2.87 8.93
C TRP A 128 -2.85 -2.51 8.15
N VAL A 129 -3.04 -2.04 6.91
CA VAL A 129 -1.97 -1.50 6.09
C VAL A 129 -2.00 0.03 6.15
N GLN A 130 -0.87 0.69 6.21
CA GLN A 130 -0.78 2.14 6.04
C GLN A 130 0.57 2.56 5.47
N GLU A 131 0.71 3.83 5.14
CA GLU A 131 2.02 4.42 4.89
C GLU A 131 2.90 4.37 6.15
N ASN A 132 4.22 4.35 5.93
CA ASN A 132 5.17 4.48 7.03
C ASN A 132 5.02 5.86 7.70
N GLY A 133 5.27 5.95 8.99
CA GLY A 133 5.14 7.20 9.75
C GLY A 133 4.43 7.02 11.08
N ALA A 134 3.56 7.96 11.44
CA ALA A 134 2.75 7.84 12.66
C ALA A 134 1.73 6.69 12.51
N ILE A 135 1.50 5.96 13.60
CA ILE A 135 0.44 4.96 13.68
C ILE A 135 -0.90 5.69 13.68
N LEU A 136 -1.77 5.33 12.75
CA LEU A 136 -3.09 5.93 12.58
C LEU A 136 -4.16 4.83 12.60
N ASN A 137 -4.65 4.52 13.79
CA ASN A 137 -5.56 3.41 14.04
C ASN A 137 -6.98 3.72 13.50
N PRO A 138 -7.46 2.98 12.50
CA PRO A 138 -8.76 3.24 11.87
C PRO A 138 -9.95 2.73 12.71
N PHE A 139 -9.73 1.87 13.69
CA PHE A 139 -10.79 1.14 14.39
C PHE A 139 -11.46 1.94 15.50
N TYR A 140 -10.78 2.94 16.06
CA TYR A 140 -11.31 3.77 17.16
C TYR A 140 -10.99 5.26 17.02
N GLY A 141 -10.44 5.66 15.87
CA GLY A 141 -10.18 7.06 15.54
C GLY A 141 -9.40 7.80 16.62
N SER A 142 -9.81 9.03 16.92
CA SER A 142 -9.14 9.89 17.90
C SER A 142 -9.00 9.28 19.30
N MET A 143 -9.87 8.34 19.70
CA MET A 143 -9.79 7.70 21.02
C MET A 143 -8.57 6.79 21.19
N MET A 144 -8.08 6.19 20.10
CA MET A 144 -6.93 5.27 20.13
C MET A 144 -6.03 5.46 18.90
N LEU A 145 -5.93 6.70 18.39
CA LEU A 145 -5.30 6.99 17.10
C LEU A 145 -3.89 6.42 16.99
N ASN A 146 -3.10 6.54 18.06
CA ASN A 146 -1.72 6.06 18.08
C ASN A 146 -1.57 4.67 18.70
N CYS A 147 -2.66 3.92 18.94
CA CYS A 147 -2.53 2.52 19.40
C CYS A 147 -2.07 1.65 18.24
N GLY A 148 -0.87 1.11 18.38
CA GLY A 148 -0.34 0.05 17.55
C GLY A 148 1.14 0.24 17.27
N GLU A 149 1.70 -0.70 16.53
CA GLU A 149 3.09 -0.71 16.10
C GLU A 149 3.20 -1.35 14.72
N PHE A 150 4.23 -0.98 13.96
CA PHE A 150 4.55 -1.67 12.72
C PHE A 150 5.11 -3.07 13.01
N ARG A 151 4.78 -4.01 12.13
CA ARG A 151 5.25 -5.40 12.15
C ARG A 151 6.24 -5.69 11.04
#